data_AF-A0A060X301-F1
#
_entry.id   AF-A0A060X301-F1
#
_cell.length_a   1.000
_cell.length_b   1.000
_cell.length_c   1.000
_cell.angle_alpha   90.00
_cell.angle_beta   90.00
_cell.angle_gamma   90.00
#
_symmetry.space_group_name_H-M   'P 1'
#
loop_
_entity.id
_entity.type
_entity.pdbx_description
1 polymer ?
#
loop_
_entity_poly.entity_id
_entity_poly.type
_entity_poly.pdbx_seq_one_letter_code
_entity_poly.pdbx_strand_id
1 'polypeptide(L)'
;MEPKITESDPPSYRNGITKVLQYGEFTTTGNRKVRYAVSLTERDLTIQKITSTPAGRTKVVFNLRDCVGCRAFSADDNADAGAYFSVYFYPFKRRWMSSGVARQRVEQCFRVALFQDPRTNLEEAEKWAGTIRESSVRQQHLRNREQVIN
;
A
#
# COMPACT_ATOMS: atom_id res chain seq x y z
N MET A 1 -43.68 13.29 -3.58
CA MET A 1 -42.77 12.59 -2.65
C MET A 1 -41.63 12.03 -3.50
N GLU A 2 -40.49 12.71 -3.52
CA GLU A 2 -39.27 12.24 -4.19
C GLU A 2 -38.26 11.84 -3.11
N PRO A 3 -37.57 10.69 -3.24
CA PRO A 3 -36.58 10.28 -2.26
C PRO A 3 -35.29 11.10 -2.46
N LYS A 4 -34.88 11.81 -1.41
CA LYS A 4 -33.56 12.46 -1.31
C LYS A 4 -32.47 11.40 -1.39
N ILE A 5 -31.70 11.43 -2.46
CA ILE A 5 -30.43 10.71 -2.59
C ILE A 5 -29.52 11.25 -1.49
N THR A 6 -29.25 10.42 -0.49
CA THR A 6 -28.32 10.75 0.59
C THR A 6 -26.93 10.51 0.06
N GLU A 7 -26.29 11.58 -0.38
CA GLU A 7 -24.87 11.63 -0.72
C GLU A 7 -24.10 11.14 0.51
N SER A 8 -23.52 9.95 0.40
CA SER A 8 -22.77 9.32 1.48
C SER A 8 -21.50 10.12 1.72
N ASP A 9 -21.43 10.79 2.88
CA ASP A 9 -20.29 11.57 3.33
C ASP A 9 -18.96 10.79 3.16
N PRO A 10 -17.92 11.40 2.58
CA PRO A 10 -16.59 10.80 2.53
C PRO A 10 -16.04 10.59 3.95
N PRO A 11 -15.28 9.52 4.21
CA PRO A 11 -14.79 9.21 5.54
C PRO A 11 -13.94 10.36 6.08
N SER A 12 -14.38 10.91 7.22
CA SER A 12 -13.75 12.00 7.97
C SER A 12 -12.22 11.83 8.11
N TYR A 13 -11.47 12.66 7.38
CA TYR A 13 -10.03 12.82 7.52
C TYR A 13 -9.74 13.73 8.73
N ARG A 14 -9.54 13.15 9.91
CA ARG A 14 -8.97 13.90 11.04
C ARG A 14 -7.44 14.01 10.90
N ASN A 15 -6.99 15.25 10.86
CA ASN A 15 -5.63 15.80 11.07
C ASN A 15 -4.62 15.72 9.92
N GLY A 16 -4.44 16.87 9.27
CA GLY A 16 -3.43 17.16 8.25
C GLY A 16 -3.78 16.52 6.91
N ILE A 17 -4.03 17.33 5.88
CA ILE A 17 -4.17 16.82 4.50
C ILE A 17 -2.83 16.20 4.13
N THR A 18 -2.66 14.92 4.41
CA THR A 18 -1.46 14.19 4.04
C THR A 18 -1.62 13.92 2.56
N LYS A 19 -0.92 14.71 1.73
CA LYS A 19 -1.04 14.65 0.27
C LYS A 19 -0.83 13.22 -0.21
N VAL A 20 -1.84 12.65 -0.84
CA VAL A 20 -1.76 11.34 -1.48
C VAL A 20 -0.90 11.51 -2.73
N LEU A 21 0.22 10.77 -2.79
CA LEU A 21 1.13 10.75 -3.92
C LEU A 21 0.61 9.83 -5.02
N GLN A 22 0.04 8.70 -4.63
CA GLN A 22 -0.49 7.71 -5.55
C GLN A 22 -1.67 6.95 -4.92
N TYR A 23 -2.67 6.63 -5.74
CA TYR A 23 -3.83 5.82 -5.37
C TYR A 23 -4.09 4.79 -6.46
N GLY A 24 -4.47 3.58 -6.08
CA GLY A 24 -4.83 2.52 -7.03
C GLY A 24 -5.61 1.39 -6.38
N GLU A 25 -6.29 0.59 -7.20
CA GLU A 25 -7.04 -0.58 -6.75
C GLU A 25 -6.44 -1.85 -7.35
N PHE A 26 -6.08 -2.79 -6.49
CA PHE A 26 -5.34 -3.98 -6.88
C PHE A 26 -5.91 -5.24 -6.26
N THR A 27 -5.53 -6.38 -6.83
CA THR A 27 -5.74 -7.69 -6.21
C THR A 27 -4.43 -8.19 -5.62
N THR A 28 -4.50 -9.14 -4.68
CA THR A 28 -3.30 -9.81 -4.14
C THR A 28 -2.95 -11.05 -4.95
N THR A 29 -1.66 -11.41 -5.02
CA THR A 29 -1.18 -12.62 -5.72
C THR A 29 -1.94 -13.89 -5.34
N GLY A 30 -2.16 -14.13 -4.04
CA GLY A 30 -2.82 -15.34 -3.55
C GLY A 30 -4.34 -15.35 -3.65
N ASN A 31 -4.98 -14.20 -3.92
CA ASN A 31 -6.43 -14.12 -4.03
C ASN A 31 -6.86 -13.01 -4.98
N ARG A 32 -7.16 -13.40 -6.23
CA ARG A 32 -7.62 -12.51 -7.31
C ARG A 32 -9.05 -12.00 -7.12
N LYS A 33 -9.83 -12.58 -6.19
CA LYS A 33 -11.23 -12.18 -5.95
C LYS A 33 -11.34 -10.99 -5.00
N VAL A 34 -10.34 -10.78 -4.15
CA VAL A 34 -10.35 -9.68 -3.18
C VAL A 34 -9.61 -8.49 -3.75
N ARG A 35 -10.29 -7.34 -3.81
CA ARG A 35 -9.70 -6.07 -4.22
C ARG A 35 -9.34 -5.22 -3.00
N TYR A 36 -8.25 -4.47 -3.13
CA TYR A 36 -7.75 -3.56 -2.13
C TYR A 36 -7.54 -2.19 -2.76
N ALA A 37 -8.00 -1.15 -2.08
CA ALA A 37 -7.60 0.21 -2.33
C ALA A 37 -6.24 0.44 -1.65
N VAL A 38 -5.27 0.90 -2.41
CA VAL A 38 -3.91 1.20 -1.95
C VAL A 38 -3.69 2.69 -2.12
N SER A 39 -3.29 3.37 -1.05
CA SER A 39 -2.92 4.77 -1.08
C SER A 39 -1.54 4.98 -0.49
N LEU A 40 -0.72 5.74 -1.22
CA LEU A 40 0.64 6.10 -0.84
C LEU A 40 0.67 7.58 -0.49
N THR A 41 1.19 7.90 0.69
CA THR A 41 1.58 9.25 1.08
C THR A 41 3.09 9.33 1.18
N GLU A 42 3.63 10.50 1.54
CA GLU A 42 5.07 10.65 1.80
C GLU A 42 5.57 9.78 2.96
N ARG A 43 4.69 9.35 3.86
CA ARG A 43 5.04 8.67 5.11
C ARG A 43 4.54 7.25 5.20
N ASP A 44 3.40 6.96 4.60
CA ASP A 44 2.69 5.71 4.84
C ASP A 44 2.14 5.09 3.56
N LEU A 45 2.15 3.76 3.52
CA LEU A 45 1.39 2.95 2.58
C LEU A 45 0.16 2.39 3.29
N THR A 46 -1.02 2.80 2.84
CA THR A 46 -2.29 2.34 3.37
C THR A 46 -2.93 1.33 2.42
N ILE A 47 -3.43 0.23 2.99
CA ILE A 47 -4.07 -0.85 2.25
C ILE A 47 -5.43 -1.10 2.90
N GLN A 48 -6.49 -0.95 2.11
CA GLN A 48 -7.85 -1.08 2.57
C GLN A 48 -8.60 -2.09 1.71
N LYS A 49 -9.18 -3.11 2.34
CA LYS A 49 -10.02 -4.09 1.65
C LYS A 49 -11.28 -3.42 1.12
N ILE A 50 -11.54 -3.58 -0.18
CA ILE A 50 -12.77 -3.11 -0.83
C ILE A 50 -13.84 -4.18 -0.62
N THR A 51 -14.91 -3.82 0.10
CA THR A 51 -16.06 -4.69 0.34
C THR A 51 -17.33 -3.84 0.44
N SER A 52 -18.43 -4.41 -0.04
CA SER A 52 -19.76 -3.78 0.02
C SER A 52 -20.30 -3.72 1.45
N THR A 53 -19.86 -4.62 2.34
CA THR A 53 -20.28 -4.65 3.75
C THR A 53 -19.32 -3.85 4.64
N PRO A 54 -19.80 -2.85 5.40
CA PRO A 54 -18.95 -2.05 6.27
C PRO A 54 -18.19 -2.86 7.31
N ALA A 55 -18.81 -3.90 7.88
CA ALA A 55 -18.22 -4.78 8.90
C ALA A 55 -17.01 -5.59 8.40
N GLY A 56 -16.84 -5.76 7.08
CA GLY A 56 -15.72 -6.49 6.49
C GLY A 56 -14.54 -5.61 6.08
N ARG A 57 -14.62 -4.28 6.27
CA ARG A 57 -13.57 -3.34 5.86
C ARG A 57 -12.39 -3.44 6.82
N THR A 58 -11.32 -4.08 6.36
CA THR A 58 -10.03 -4.08 7.04
C THR A 58 -9.12 -3.02 6.44
N LYS A 59 -8.42 -2.26 7.30
CA LYS A 59 -7.42 -1.26 6.92
C LYS A 59 -6.12 -1.57 7.63
N VAL A 60 -5.03 -1.61 6.88
CA VAL A 60 -3.68 -1.75 7.41
C VAL A 60 -2.85 -0.58 6.91
N VAL A 61 -2.01 -0.03 7.78
CA VAL A 61 -1.11 1.09 7.46
C VAL A 61 0.31 0.66 7.78
N PHE A 62 1.21 0.85 6.82
CA PHE A 62 2.63 0.59 6.96
C PHE A 62 3.41 1.89 6.88
N ASN A 63 4.30 2.13 7.84
CA ASN A 63 5.17 3.29 7.81
C ASN A 63 6.36 3.06 6.87
N LEU A 64 6.65 4.04 6.02
CA LEU A 64 7.75 3.94 5.05
C LEU A 64 9.14 3.99 5.70
N ARG A 65 9.28 4.42 6.96
CA ARG A 65 10.55 4.27 7.72
C ARG A 65 10.92 2.80 7.95
N ASP A 66 9.93 1.92 7.93
CA ASP A 66 10.09 0.47 8.09
C ASP A 66 10.18 -0.26 6.74
N CYS A 67 10.08 0.44 5.61
CA CYS A 67 10.27 -0.13 4.30
C CYS A 67 11.76 -0.45 4.08
N VAL A 68 12.04 -1.71 3.70
CA VAL A 68 13.39 -2.22 3.45
C VAL A 68 13.65 -2.52 1.97
N GLY A 69 12.61 -2.46 1.14
CA GLY A 69 12.75 -2.63 -0.30
C GLY A 69 11.41 -2.81 -1.01
N CYS A 70 11.45 -2.68 -2.32
CA CYS A 70 10.33 -2.95 -3.21
C CYS A 70 10.83 -3.40 -4.57
N ARG A 71 9.99 -4.13 -5.31
CA ARG A 71 10.28 -4.59 -6.67
C ARG A 71 9.02 -4.59 -7.52
N ALA A 72 9.20 -4.46 -8.83
CA ALA A 72 8.17 -4.69 -9.84
C ALA A 72 8.61 -5.83 -10.77
N PHE A 73 7.67 -6.62 -11.28
CA PHE A 73 7.94 -7.76 -12.16
C PHE A 73 6.69 -8.14 -12.96
N SER A 74 6.87 -8.74 -14.14
CA SER A 74 5.77 -9.31 -14.93
C SER A 74 5.29 -10.63 -14.32
N ALA A 75 4.11 -11.11 -14.73
CA ALA A 75 3.76 -12.49 -14.48
C ALA A 75 4.76 -13.45 -15.17
N ASP A 76 5.02 -14.59 -14.54
CA ASP A 76 5.81 -15.67 -15.16
C ASP A 76 5.00 -16.46 -16.20
N ASP A 77 3.66 -16.40 -16.09
CA ASP A 77 2.73 -17.06 -17.01
C ASP A 77 2.41 -16.13 -18.20
N ASN A 78 2.73 -16.57 -19.42
CA ASN A 78 2.46 -15.83 -20.65
C ASN A 78 0.96 -15.60 -20.91
N ALA A 79 0.06 -16.36 -20.26
CA ALA A 79 -1.37 -16.11 -20.31
C ALA A 79 -1.84 -15.00 -19.35
N ASP A 80 -1.00 -14.61 -18.38
CA ASP A 80 -1.28 -13.55 -17.42
C ASP A 80 -0.65 -12.23 -17.89
N ALA A 81 -1.43 -11.40 -18.56
CA ALA A 81 -1.02 -10.04 -18.95
C ALA A 81 -0.77 -9.09 -17.76
N GLY A 82 -0.91 -9.55 -16.52
CA GLY A 82 -0.67 -8.77 -15.33
C GLY A 82 0.81 -8.58 -15.01
N ALA A 83 1.09 -7.50 -14.29
CA ALA A 83 2.36 -7.29 -13.61
C ALA A 83 2.12 -7.19 -12.10
N TYR A 84 3.20 -7.08 -11.35
CA TYR A 84 3.17 -7.13 -9.90
C TYR A 84 4.14 -6.12 -9.33
N PHE A 85 3.78 -5.53 -8.19
CA PHE A 85 4.73 -4.86 -7.33
C PHE A 85 4.65 -5.44 -5.91
N SER A 86 5.81 -5.62 -5.29
CA SER A 86 5.95 -6.09 -3.92
C SER A 86 6.70 -5.08 -3.08
N VAL A 87 6.26 -4.91 -1.84
CA VAL A 87 6.88 -4.01 -0.86
C VAL A 87 7.17 -4.79 0.41
N TYR A 88 8.38 -4.63 0.93
CA TYR A 88 8.88 -5.34 2.11
C TYR A 88 9.01 -4.36 3.26
N PHE A 89 8.36 -4.68 4.37
CA PHE A 89 8.44 -3.91 5.60
C PHE A 89 9.00 -4.73 6.75
N TYR A 90 9.63 -4.07 7.70
CA TYR A 90 10.07 -4.62 8.99
C TYR A 90 9.41 -3.89 10.17
N PRO A 91 8.07 -3.84 10.24
CA PRO A 91 7.39 -3.12 11.30
C PRO A 91 7.65 -3.77 12.65
N PHE A 92 7.68 -2.93 13.67
CA PHE A 92 7.62 -3.35 15.05
C PHE A 92 6.23 -3.90 15.39
N LYS A 93 6.16 -5.19 15.75
CA LYS A 93 4.94 -5.79 16.28
C LYS A 93 5.10 -6.13 17.76
N ARG A 94 4.07 -5.81 18.55
CA ARG A 94 3.96 -6.27 19.93
C ARG A 94 3.82 -7.79 19.93
N ARG A 95 4.62 -8.48 20.75
CA ARG A 95 4.48 -9.92 20.95
C ARG A 95 3.23 -10.18 21.78
N TRP A 96 2.50 -11.23 21.42
CA TRP A 96 1.25 -11.59 22.10
C TRP A 96 1.47 -12.32 23.44
N MET A 97 2.69 -12.81 23.72
CA MET A 97 3.06 -13.46 24.98
C MET A 97 4.27 -12.82 25.70
N SER A 98 4.73 -11.63 25.28
CA SER A 98 5.75 -10.91 26.04
C SER A 98 5.61 -9.40 25.90
N SER A 99 6.13 -8.65 26.86
CA SER A 99 6.21 -7.19 26.81
C SER A 99 7.15 -6.65 25.72
N GLY A 100 7.86 -7.54 25.00
CA GLY A 100 8.86 -7.19 24.00
C GLY A 100 8.25 -6.91 22.63
N VAL A 101 8.85 -5.97 21.92
CA VAL A 101 8.53 -5.66 20.52
C VAL A 101 9.54 -6.37 19.63
N ALA A 102 9.09 -7.10 18.61
CA ALA A 102 9.95 -7.71 17.61
C ALA A 102 9.68 -7.12 16.22
N ARG A 103 10.74 -6.98 15.43
CA ARG A 103 10.57 -6.68 14.01
C ARG A 103 10.18 -7.94 13.27
N GLN A 104 9.12 -7.86 12.48
CA GLN A 104 8.68 -8.97 11.63
C GLN A 104 8.74 -8.53 10.17
N ARG A 105 9.33 -9.35 9.29
CA ARG A 105 9.23 -9.13 7.85
C ARG A 105 7.80 -9.32 7.39
N VAL A 106 7.27 -8.33 6.69
CA VAL A 106 5.94 -8.39 6.05
C VAL A 106 6.11 -8.02 4.58
N GLU A 107 5.66 -8.89 3.69
CA GLU A 107 5.54 -8.61 2.26
C GLU A 107 4.10 -8.22 1.92
N GLN A 108 3.93 -7.16 1.15
CA GLN A 108 2.67 -6.78 0.52
C GLN A 108 2.86 -6.86 -0.99
N CYS A 109 2.16 -7.78 -1.64
CA CYS A 109 2.29 -8.05 -3.06
C CYS A 109 0.96 -7.80 -3.77
N PHE A 110 0.99 -6.92 -4.76
CA PHE A 110 -0.18 -6.47 -5.50
C PHE A 110 -0.02 -6.81 -6.98
N ARG A 111 -1.10 -7.31 -7.57
CA ARG A 111 -1.22 -7.54 -9.01
C ARG A 111 -1.84 -6.31 -9.67
N VAL A 112 -1.11 -5.79 -10.65
CA VAL A 112 -1.50 -4.72 -11.57
C VAL A 112 -1.98 -5.36 -12.87
N ALA A 113 -3.26 -5.22 -13.16
CA ALA A 113 -3.86 -5.70 -14.40
C ALA A 113 -4.99 -4.75 -14.80
N LEU A 114 -4.61 -3.49 -14.96
CA LEU A 114 -5.50 -2.39 -15.30
C LEU A 114 -5.67 -2.27 -16.82
N PHE A 115 -4.70 -2.78 -17.57
CA PHE A 115 -4.62 -2.67 -19.02
C PHE A 115 -4.56 -4.04 -19.68
N GLN A 116 -4.95 -4.11 -20.96
CA GLN A 116 -4.78 -5.33 -21.77
C GLN A 116 -3.32 -5.54 -22.16
N ASP A 117 -2.57 -4.46 -22.35
CA ASP A 117 -1.15 -4.52 -22.68
C ASP A 117 -0.29 -4.87 -21.45
N PRO A 118 0.44 -6.00 -21.46
CA PRO A 118 1.29 -6.39 -20.34
C PRO A 118 2.39 -5.38 -20.02
N ARG A 119 2.92 -4.69 -21.04
CA ARG A 119 3.98 -3.71 -20.85
C ARG A 119 3.47 -2.51 -20.05
N THR A 120 2.30 -1.98 -20.40
CA THR A 120 1.66 -0.90 -19.65
C THR A 120 1.39 -1.30 -18.19
N ASN A 121 0.98 -2.54 -17.93
CA ASN A 121 0.82 -3.04 -16.55
C ASN A 121 2.15 -3.05 -15.79
N LEU A 122 3.25 -3.45 -16.44
CA LEU A 122 4.60 -3.44 -15.85
C LEU A 122 5.07 -2.02 -15.54
N GLU A 123 4.87 -1.07 -16.46
CA GLU A 123 5.23 0.34 -16.26
C GLU A 123 4.49 0.95 -15.06
N GLU A 124 3.20 0.64 -14.88
CA GLU A 124 2.46 1.09 -13.70
C GLU A 124 3.00 0.40 -12.42
N ALA A 125 3.32 -0.89 -12.45
CA ALA A 125 3.94 -1.58 -11.32
C ALA A 125 5.31 -0.97 -10.94
N GLU A 126 6.14 -0.63 -11.94
CA GLU A 126 7.42 0.05 -11.76
C GLU A 126 7.26 1.45 -11.19
N LYS A 127 6.26 2.21 -11.64
CA LYS A 127 5.93 3.53 -11.10
C LYS A 127 5.55 3.45 -9.63
N TRP A 128 4.76 2.45 -9.22
CA TRP A 128 4.47 2.19 -7.81
C TRP A 128 5.73 1.89 -7.02
N ALA A 129 6.55 0.93 -7.48
CA ALA A 129 7.80 0.59 -6.81
C ALA A 129 8.76 1.80 -6.72
N GLY A 130 8.86 2.61 -7.77
CA GLY A 130 9.67 3.83 -7.82
C GLY A 130 9.22 4.86 -6.78
N THR A 131 7.93 5.20 -6.77
CA THR A 131 7.38 6.19 -5.84
C THR A 131 7.53 5.76 -4.37
N ILE A 132 7.35 4.47 -4.09
CA ILE A 132 7.54 3.90 -2.74
C ILE A 132 9.02 3.96 -2.34
N ARG A 133 9.94 3.59 -3.24
CA ARG A 133 11.38 3.65 -3.00
C ARG A 133 11.84 5.07 -2.67
N GLU A 134 11.46 6.04 -3.49
CA GLU A 134 11.81 7.45 -3.29
C GLU A 134 11.29 7.98 -1.96
N SER A 135 10.03 7.67 -1.64
CA SER A 135 9.40 8.09 -0.40
C SER A 135 10.06 7.43 0.82
N SER A 136 10.39 6.13 0.73
CA SER A 136 11.13 5.40 1.76
C SER A 136 12.52 6.00 2.02
N VAL A 137 13.30 6.27 0.97
CA VAL A 137 14.62 6.90 1.08
C VAL A 137 14.52 8.27 1.76
N ARG A 138 13.53 9.09 1.35
CA ARG A 138 13.27 10.38 2.00
C ARG A 138 12.99 10.22 3.49
N GLN A 139 12.14 9.27 3.89
CA GLN A 139 11.83 9.01 5.29
C GLN A 139 13.05 8.51 6.09
N GLN A 140 13.92 7.71 5.48
CA GLN A 140 15.16 7.26 6.12
C GLN A 140 16.14 8.42 6.35
N HIS A 141 16.30 9.33 5.38
CA HIS A 141 17.11 10.53 5.55
C HIS A 141 16.60 11.44 6.67
N LEU A 142 15.28 11.63 6.77
CA LEU A 142 14.67 12.42 7.84
C LEU A 142 14.94 11.78 9.21
N ARG A 143 14.77 10.47 9.34
CA ARG A 143 15.10 9.74 10.58
C ARG A 143 16.57 9.91 10.98
N ASN A 144 17.49 9.79 10.03
CA ASN A 144 18.92 9.91 10.33
C ASN A 144 19.29 11.34 10.76
N ARG A 145 18.64 12.37 10.20
CA ARG A 145 18.82 13.76 10.65
C ARG A 145 18.31 14.00 12.07
N GLU A 146 17.17 13.42 12.42
CA GLU A 146 16.61 13.48 13.80
C GLU A 146 17.58 12.85 14.84
N GLN A 147 18.41 11.89 14.44
CA GLN A 147 19.37 11.21 15.32
C GLN A 147 20.70 11.96 15.51
N VAL A 148 21.01 12.95 14.67
CA VAL A 148 22.27 13.73 14.74
C VAL A 148 22.10 14.99 15.59
N ILE A 149 20.87 15.34 15.96
CA ILE A 149 20.52 16.57 16.71
C ILE A 149 20.36 16.28 18.22
N ASN A 150 20.49 15.01 18.65
CA ASN A 150 20.52 14.59 20.06
C ASN A 150 21.88 14.01 20.41
#